data_AF-A0A914PWE6-F1
#
_entry.id   AF-A0A914PWE6-F1
#
_cell.length_a   1.000
_cell.length_b   1.000
_cell.length_c   1.000
_cell.angle_alpha   90.00
_cell.angle_beta   90.00
_cell.angle_gamma   90.00
#
_symmetry.space_group_name_H-M   'P 1'
#
loop_
_entity.id
_entity.type
_entity.pdbx_description
1 polymer ?
#
loop_
_entity_poly.entity_id
_entity_poly.type
_entity_poly.pdbx_seq_one_letter_code
_entity_poly.pdbx_strand_id
1 'polypeptide(L)'
;MPCPAKTFLTSSTLTEIKSILKPMGTLIVNILPLKKQKANLEKVMKSLLSHFPVCIKMQMSYEANVVVSCLPYSLASDNLEDTKQLILQRAEKASNDLGIHGVLEYLDLTIVLK
;
A
#
# COMPACT_ATOMS: atom_id res chain seq x y z
N MET A 1 -8.06 -19.02 14.33
CA MET A 1 -7.59 -17.77 13.68
C MET A 1 -6.11 -17.62 13.95
N PRO A 2 -5.24 -17.47 12.95
CA PRO A 2 -3.94 -16.88 13.25
C PRO A 2 -3.52 -15.88 12.18
N CYS A 3 -3.85 -14.61 12.41
CA CYS A 3 -3.08 -13.43 11.99
C CYS A 3 -3.68 -12.24 12.75
N PRO A 4 -2.91 -11.38 13.44
CA PRO A 4 -3.44 -10.29 14.28
C PRO A 4 -4.11 -9.16 13.48
N ALA A 5 -4.48 -9.39 12.21
CA ALA A 5 -5.05 -8.41 11.30
C ALA A 5 -6.25 -7.65 11.89
N LYS A 6 -7.11 -8.30 12.68
CA LYS A 6 -8.26 -7.63 13.30
C LYS A 6 -7.84 -6.59 14.34
N THR A 7 -6.83 -6.90 15.16
CA THR A 7 -6.32 -5.98 16.19
C THR A 7 -5.54 -4.83 15.55
N PHE A 8 -4.80 -5.11 14.48
CA PHE A 8 -4.00 -4.12 13.77
C PHE A 8 -4.83 -3.07 13.00
N LEU A 9 -6.05 -3.42 12.61
CA LEU A 9 -6.96 -2.54 11.87
C LEU A 9 -7.94 -1.77 12.77
N THR A 10 -7.71 -1.75 14.08
CA THR A 10 -8.49 -0.92 15.00
C THR A 10 -8.14 0.56 14.82
N SER A 11 -9.13 1.42 15.03
CA SER A 11 -8.95 2.88 14.94
C SER A 11 -7.85 3.39 15.87
N SER A 12 -7.80 2.87 17.10
CA SER A 12 -6.77 3.22 18.09
C SER A 12 -5.37 2.89 17.58
N THR A 13 -5.15 1.67 17.08
CA THR A 13 -3.85 1.24 16.58
C THR A 13 -3.42 2.02 15.34
N LEU A 14 -4.32 2.26 14.39
CA LEU A 14 -4.00 3.03 13.19
C LEU A 14 -3.69 4.50 13.51
N THR A 15 -4.38 5.08 14.50
CA THR A 15 -4.10 6.43 14.99
C THR A 15 -2.73 6.51 15.66
N GLU A 16 -2.38 5.53 16.49
CA GLU A 16 -1.07 5.44 17.14
C GLU A 16 0.05 5.23 16.13
N ILE A 17 -0.15 4.35 15.14
CA ILE A 17 0.83 4.17 14.04
C ILE A 17 1.02 5.49 13.31
N LYS A 18 -0.06 6.21 12.98
CA LYS A 18 0.06 7.49 12.28
C LYS A 18 0.80 8.54 13.12
N SER A 19 0.65 8.56 14.43
CA SER A 19 1.30 9.55 15.31
C SER A 19 2.80 9.32 15.47
N ILE A 20 3.28 8.08 15.35
CA ILE A 20 4.72 7.76 15.41
C ILE A 20 5.43 7.91 14.07
N LEU A 21 4.69 8.00 12.96
CA LEU A 21 5.28 8.25 11.65
C LEU A 21 5.84 9.67 11.59
N LYS A 22 7.07 9.79 11.05
CA LYS A 22 7.63 11.09 10.66
C LYS A 22 6.75 11.72 9.55
N PRO A 23 6.84 13.05 9.31
CA PRO A 23 6.04 13.71 8.28
C PRO A 23 6.13 13.08 6.88
N MET A 24 7.30 12.54 6.52
CA MET A 24 7.56 11.82 5.26
C MET A 24 7.68 10.29 5.46
N GLY A 25 7.18 9.78 6.59
CA GLY A 25 7.14 8.35 6.89
C GLY A 25 6.09 7.62 6.05
N THR A 26 6.18 6.30 6.02
CA THR A 26 5.20 5.44 5.35
C THR A 26 4.86 4.25 6.22
N LEU A 27 3.58 3.87 6.25
CA LEU A 27 3.14 2.58 6.76
C LEU A 27 3.12 1.59 5.60
N ILE A 28 3.92 0.53 5.68
CA ILE A 28 3.90 -0.57 4.71
C ILE A 28 3.25 -1.78 5.36
N VAL A 29 2.20 -2.31 4.73
CA VAL A 29 1.51 -3.52 5.16
C VAL A 29 1.48 -4.55 4.03
N ASN A 30 1.76 -5.81 4.37
CA ASN A 30 1.61 -6.94 3.46
C ASN A 30 0.31 -7.67 3.79
N ILE A 31 -0.64 -7.66 2.86
CA ILE A 31 -1.98 -8.23 3.04
C ILE A 31 -2.05 -9.54 2.28
N LEU A 32 -2.29 -10.64 2.98
CA LEU A 32 -2.58 -11.94 2.39
C LEU A 32 -4.11 -12.18 2.38
N PRO A 33 -4.83 -11.88 1.29
CA PRO A 33 -6.23 -12.25 1.14
C PRO A 33 -6.36 -13.77 1.06
N LEU A 34 -7.08 -14.37 2.02
CA LEU A 34 -7.48 -15.77 1.91
C LEU A 34 -8.37 -15.93 0.67
N LYS A 35 -8.06 -16.94 -0.17
CA LYS A 35 -8.53 -17.21 -1.56
C LYS A 35 -10.02 -17.00 -1.89
N LYS A 36 -10.91 -16.73 -0.92
CA LYS A 36 -12.35 -16.52 -1.09
C LYS A 36 -12.88 -15.14 -0.64
N GLN A 37 -12.02 -14.18 -0.27
CA GLN A 37 -12.49 -12.95 0.39
C GLN A 37 -11.87 -11.65 -0.19
N LYS A 38 -12.10 -11.36 -1.49
CA LYS A 38 -11.82 -10.02 -2.06
C LYS A 38 -12.46 -8.89 -1.23
N ALA A 39 -13.66 -9.13 -0.71
CA ALA A 39 -14.37 -8.21 0.19
C ALA A 39 -13.59 -7.87 1.48
N ASN A 40 -12.61 -8.67 1.89
CA ASN A 40 -11.76 -8.33 3.04
C ASN A 40 -10.70 -7.31 2.66
N LEU A 41 -10.14 -7.36 1.45
CA LEU A 41 -9.15 -6.39 1.01
C LEU A 41 -9.77 -4.99 0.96
N GLU A 42 -10.98 -4.87 0.41
CA GLU A 42 -11.71 -3.59 0.39
C GLU A 42 -11.98 -3.03 1.79
N LYS A 43 -12.37 -3.89 2.74
CA LYS A 43 -12.55 -3.49 4.15
C LYS A 43 -11.25 -3.01 4.78
N VAL A 44 -10.14 -3.70 4.51
CA VAL A 44 -8.80 -3.31 4.98
C VAL A 44 -8.42 -1.95 4.40
N MET A 45 -8.56 -1.78 3.08
CA MET A 45 -8.28 -0.51 2.41
C MET A 45 -9.12 0.64 2.98
N LYS A 46 -10.42 0.40 3.22
CA LYS A 46 -11.30 1.41 3.83
C LYS A 46 -10.87 1.79 5.24
N SER A 47 -10.43 0.82 6.06
CA SER A 47 -9.88 1.10 7.40
C SER A 47 -8.57 1.90 7.35
N LEU A 48 -7.70 1.60 6.39
CA LEU A 48 -6.46 2.35 6.20
C LEU A 48 -6.75 3.78 5.73
N LEU A 49 -7.60 3.96 4.71
CA LEU A 49 -7.95 5.27 4.15
C LEU A 49 -8.74 6.16 5.11
N SER A 50 -9.40 5.60 6.13
CA SER A 50 -10.04 6.44 7.14
C SER A 50 -9.02 7.22 7.98
N HIS A 51 -7.78 6.72 8.11
CA HIS A 51 -6.70 7.33 8.88
C HIS A 51 -5.62 7.98 8.00
N PHE A 52 -5.30 7.36 6.88
CA PHE A 52 -4.27 7.81 5.95
C PHE A 52 -4.91 8.45 4.72
N PRO A 53 -4.55 9.70 4.35
CA PRO A 53 -5.12 10.37 3.18
C PRO A 53 -4.79 9.69 1.85
N VAL A 54 -3.68 8.93 1.78
CA VAL A 54 -3.23 8.26 0.56
C VAL A 54 -2.72 6.87 0.90
N CYS A 55 -3.10 5.88 0.09
CA CYS A 55 -2.50 4.55 0.09
C CYS A 55 -2.19 4.09 -1.34
N ILE A 56 -0.98 3.60 -1.56
CA ILE A 56 -0.52 3.00 -2.80
C ILE A 56 -0.66 1.48 -2.66
N LYS A 57 -1.52 0.88 -3.48
CA LYS A 57 -1.72 -0.55 -3.55
C LYS A 57 -0.85 -1.13 -4.67
N MET A 58 -0.05 -2.12 -4.33
CA MET A 58 0.84 -2.85 -5.22
C MET A 58 0.44 -4.33 -5.20
N GLN A 59 0.09 -4.87 -6.36
CA GLN A 59 -0.34 -6.25 -6.50
C GLN A 59 0.41 -6.91 -7.66
N MET A 60 1.06 -8.04 -7.40
CA MET A 60 1.66 -8.85 -8.46
C MET A 60 0.64 -9.83 -9.04
N SER A 61 0.68 -10.03 -10.36
CA SER A 61 -0.31 -10.83 -11.09
C SER A 61 -0.35 -12.32 -10.66
N TYR A 62 0.77 -12.85 -10.19
CA TYR A 62 0.92 -14.26 -9.80
C TYR A 62 0.99 -14.49 -8.29
N GLU A 63 1.09 -13.43 -7.49
CA GLU A 63 1.10 -13.54 -6.03
C GLU A 63 -0.28 -13.29 -5.43
N ALA A 64 -0.58 -14.02 -4.36
CA ALA A 64 -1.79 -13.74 -3.57
C ALA A 64 -1.63 -12.48 -2.71
N ASN A 65 -0.39 -12.07 -2.41
CA ASN A 65 -0.10 -10.94 -1.52
C ASN A 65 -0.41 -9.60 -2.20
N VAL A 66 -0.93 -8.66 -1.41
CA VAL A 66 -1.11 -7.26 -1.81
C VAL A 66 -0.33 -6.40 -0.82
N VAL A 67 0.66 -5.68 -1.33
CA VAL A 67 1.43 -4.72 -0.53
C VAL A 67 0.73 -3.38 -0.61
N VAL A 68 0.51 -2.75 0.53
CA VAL A 68 -0.09 -1.41 0.62
C VAL A 68 0.86 -0.50 1.38
N SER A 69 1.16 0.65 0.78
CA SER A 69 1.96 1.71 1.38
C SER A 69 1.09 2.93 1.62
N CYS A 70 0.87 3.32 2.88
CA CYS A 70 0.03 4.45 3.25
C CYS A 70 0.86 5.63 3.77
N LEU A 71 0.52 6.83 3.30
CA LEU A 71 1.21 8.07 3.61
C LEU A 71 0.40 8.88 4.63
N PRO A 72 1.03 9.52 5.62
CA PRO A 72 0.33 10.34 6.61
C PRO A 72 -0.09 11.72 6.06
N TYR A 73 0.33 12.06 4.83
CA TYR A 73 0.09 13.34 4.16
C TYR A 73 -0.61 13.15 2.80
N SER A 74 -1.31 14.19 2.35
CA SER A 74 -2.02 14.19 1.08
C SER A 74 -1.07 14.45 -0.10
N LEU A 75 -1.36 13.82 -1.23
CA LEU A 75 -0.78 14.19 -2.52
C LEU A 75 -1.71 15.19 -3.21
N ALA A 76 -1.13 16.14 -3.95
CA ALA A 76 -1.90 17.04 -4.78
C ALA A 76 -2.48 16.25 -5.98
N SER A 77 -3.79 16.39 -6.21
CA SER A 77 -4.54 15.57 -7.17
C SER A 77 -4.16 15.81 -8.64
N ASP A 78 -3.66 17.00 -8.93
CA ASP A 78 -3.08 17.39 -10.22
C ASP A 78 -1.79 16.64 -10.56
N ASN A 79 -1.07 16.11 -9.56
CA ASN A 79 0.23 15.44 -9.74
C ASN A 79 0.17 13.92 -9.56
N LEU A 80 -1.02 13.31 -9.56
CA LEU A 80 -1.19 11.87 -9.32
C LEU A 80 -0.50 11.01 -10.36
N GLU A 81 -0.65 11.35 -11.65
CA GLU A 81 -0.03 10.57 -12.73
C GLU A 81 1.49 10.74 -12.71
N ASP A 82 1.99 11.96 -12.53
CA ASP A 82 3.43 12.22 -12.38
C ASP A 82 4.03 11.48 -11.17
N THR A 83 3.28 11.43 -10.06
CA THR A 83 3.68 10.66 -8.87
C THR A 83 3.72 9.16 -9.17
N LYS A 84 2.71 8.65 -9.89
CA LYS A 84 2.66 7.25 -10.31
C LYS A 84 3.86 6.90 -11.19
N GLN A 85 4.17 7.74 -12.19
CA GLN A 85 5.32 7.56 -13.08
C GLN A 85 6.64 7.60 -12.31
N LEU A 86 6.80 8.54 -11.38
CA LEU A 86 7.99 8.63 -10.54
C LEU A 86 8.19 7.37 -9.68
N ILE A 87 7.10 6.82 -9.13
CA ILE A 87 7.16 5.57 -8.35
C ILE A 87 7.58 4.41 -9.26
N LEU A 88 7.02 4.29 -10.46
CA LEU A 88 7.36 3.24 -11.41
C LEU A 88 8.84 3.33 -11.84
N GLN A 89 9.34 4.51 -12.16
CA GLN A 89 10.75 4.73 -12.48
C GLN A 89 11.68 4.33 -11.34
N ARG A 90 11.31 4.65 -10.09
CA ARG A 90 12.08 4.26 -8.91
C ARG A 90 12.04 2.76 -8.67
N ALA A 91 10.89 2.13 -8.90
CA ALA A 91 10.76 0.68 -8.82
C ALA A 91 11.65 0.01 -9.87
N GLU A 92 11.61 0.47 -11.13
CA GLU A 92 12.46 -0.03 -12.22
C GLU A 92 13.94 0.09 -11.87
N LYS A 93 14.39 1.25 -11.39
CA LYS A 93 15.76 1.43 -10.93
C LYS A 93 16.13 0.44 -9.83
N ALA A 94 15.29 0.30 -8.80
CA ALA A 94 15.53 -0.64 -7.71
C ALA A 94 15.56 -2.10 -8.21
N SER A 95 14.69 -2.46 -9.16
CA SER A 95 14.67 -3.77 -9.79
C SER A 95 15.95 -4.06 -10.58
N ASN A 96 16.49 -3.03 -11.23
CA ASN A 96 17.76 -3.11 -11.92
C ASN A 96 18.92 -3.32 -10.94
N ASP A 97 18.98 -2.51 -9.88
CA ASP A 97 20.01 -2.59 -8.85
C ASP A 97 19.99 -3.95 -8.11
N LEU A 98 18.81 -4.56 -7.96
CA LEU A 98 18.61 -5.85 -7.29
C LEU A 98 18.68 -7.08 -8.21
N GLY A 99 18.81 -6.89 -9.53
CA GLY A 99 18.86 -8.00 -10.49
C GLY A 99 17.53 -8.74 -10.69
N ILE A 100 16.38 -8.10 -10.41
CA ILE A 100 15.03 -8.72 -10.45
C ILE A 100 14.15 -8.19 -11.60
N HIS A 101 14.75 -7.91 -12.75
CA HIS A 101 14.17 -7.08 -13.82
C HIS A 101 12.79 -7.55 -14.32
N GLY A 102 12.50 -8.87 -14.26
CA GLY A 102 11.21 -9.45 -14.68
C GLY A 102 10.08 -9.44 -13.62
N VAL A 103 10.35 -8.99 -12.39
CA VAL A 103 9.33 -8.98 -11.32
C VAL A 103 8.32 -7.85 -11.51
N LEU A 104 8.76 -6.72 -12.07
CA LEU A 104 7.92 -5.54 -12.25
C LEU A 104 6.96 -5.64 -13.44
N GLU A 105 7.23 -6.52 -14.42
CA GLU A 105 6.37 -6.73 -15.58
C GLU A 105 4.94 -7.13 -15.20
N TYR A 106 4.78 -7.69 -13.99
CA TYR A 106 3.51 -8.21 -13.49
C TYR A 106 2.93 -7.37 -12.35
N LEU A 107 3.51 -6.20 -12.08
CA LEU A 107 3.10 -5.30 -11.01
C LEU A 107 1.96 -4.38 -11.45
N ASP A 108 0.81 -4.50 -10.81
CA ASP A 108 -0.27 -3.52 -10.87
C ASP A 108 -0.14 -2.54 -9.69
N LEU A 109 0.00 -1.25 -10.02
CA LEU A 109 0.10 -0.16 -9.05
C LEU A 109 -1.11 0.76 -9.16
N THR A 110 -1.84 0.89 -8.04
CA THR A 110 -2.99 1.79 -7.91
C THR A 110 -2.76 2.77 -6.77
N ILE A 111 -2.81 4.07 -7.04
CA ILE A 111 -2.87 5.10 -6.00
C ILE A 111 -4.34 5.27 -5.59
N VAL A 112 -4.63 5.11 -4.30
CA VAL A 112 -5.95 5.26 -3.72
C VAL A 112 -5.95 6.43 -2.76
N LEU A 113 -6.85 7.38 -3.01
CA LEU A 113 -7.04 8.56 -2.18
C LEU A 113 -8.24 8.38 -1.25
N LYS A 114 -8.21 9.08 -0.12
CA LYS A 114 -9.33 9.16 0.82
C LYS A 114 -10.52 9.90 0.21
#